data_AF-A0A3M1TK62-F1
#
_entry.id   AF-A0A3M1TK62-F1
#
_cell.length_a   1.000
_cell.length_b   1.000
_cell.length_c   1.000
_cell.angle_alpha   90.00
_cell.angle_beta   90.00
_cell.angle_gamma   90.00
#
_symmetry.space_group_name_H-M   'P 1'
#
loop_
_entity.id
_entity.type
_entity.pdbx_description
1 polymer ?
#
loop_
_entity_poly.entity_id
_entity_poly.type
_entity_poly.pdbx_seq_one_letter_code
_entity_poly.pdbx_strand_id
1 'polypeptide(L)'
;MKLAVAERRADLYPDRHLNVFVPYRSHDLDANVTRALVSTLRWARPELTQAFLREVVGLSECGEGPFHFDLSACDYEDFDPAAAAQKRVLGVSVRGALAKVPDVDDPERIRVLLAVLRSALLPERKLEECRRLLGMSQLEPEELEALHHSLEELDEGCQPDGWVFSPESGVCVLLECKLTQLLDPGQLQRYGEVYYERALGDDERVLRSWEDVYAFFRGHREDADPRTAFLCSQLCDYLDLLGLAPFDGFRPYDFDRDSLGQALPKFRRYAAAVQARANEAGLPVGDLEPTPTGARLAITDPHALGEVRLELLGEGVRVDLVLGAEGRADVDALLVRAEGGANPLEGAEGDGLSVRVERLRGDGPTGPAAIELEVRSGALDPAAFGEVLAELRRHHPAAEAAWGADGAYRRASLAVGALLETETALGAGDEVVGAAAKTLERLVGLARKLGGAPAPA
;
A
#
# COMPACT_ATOMS: atom_id res chain seq x y z
N MET A 1 -19.14 9.48 -7.19
CA MET A 1 -20.54 9.61 -6.67
C MET A 1 -20.66 10.32 -5.30
N LYS A 2 -19.71 10.17 -4.36
CA LYS A 2 -19.72 10.87 -3.04
C LYS A 2 -19.73 12.41 -3.14
N LEU A 3 -19.02 13.00 -4.13
CA LEU A 3 -19.02 14.45 -4.38
C LEU A 3 -20.39 15.01 -4.75
N ALA A 4 -21.13 14.34 -5.66
CA ALA A 4 -22.46 14.79 -6.10
C ALA A 4 -23.58 14.55 -5.05
N VAL A 5 -23.31 13.72 -4.04
CA VAL A 5 -24.19 13.52 -2.87
C VAL A 5 -23.88 14.56 -1.79
N ALA A 6 -22.59 14.90 -1.59
CA ALA A 6 -22.15 16.00 -0.75
C ALA A 6 -22.67 17.36 -1.28
N GLU A 7 -22.67 17.58 -2.59
CA GLU A 7 -23.24 18.77 -3.24
C GLU A 7 -24.75 18.95 -3.00
N ARG A 8 -25.48 17.86 -2.78
CA ARG A 8 -26.95 17.89 -2.61
C ARG A 8 -27.41 18.01 -1.16
N ARG A 9 -26.49 17.97 -0.18
CA ARG A 9 -26.77 18.06 1.27
C ARG A 9 -25.96 19.19 1.93
N ALA A 10 -25.95 20.37 1.29
CA ALA A 10 -25.21 21.55 1.75
C ALA A 10 -25.68 22.07 3.12
N ASP A 11 -26.88 21.69 3.56
CA ASP A 11 -27.47 22.00 4.85
C ASP A 11 -26.88 21.21 6.03
N LEU A 12 -26.19 20.09 5.78
CA LEU A 12 -25.45 19.34 6.80
C LEU A 12 -24.00 19.83 6.98
N TYR A 13 -23.51 20.71 6.09
CA TYR A 13 -22.14 21.20 6.06
C TYR A 13 -22.11 22.71 5.79
N PRO A 14 -22.34 23.57 6.81
CA PRO A 14 -22.22 25.02 6.66
C PRO A 14 -20.79 25.46 6.30
N ASP A 15 -19.79 24.60 6.53
CA ASP A 15 -18.41 24.80 6.09
C ASP A 15 -17.98 23.71 5.11
N ARG A 16 -18.01 24.05 3.82
CA ARG A 16 -17.35 23.35 2.70
C ARG A 16 -15.84 23.12 2.89
N HIS A 17 -15.25 23.68 3.95
CA HIS A 17 -13.86 23.50 4.38
C HIS A 17 -13.67 22.37 5.41
N LEU A 18 -14.75 21.72 5.87
CA LEU A 18 -14.71 20.43 6.57
C LEU A 18 -14.46 19.26 5.62
N ASN A 19 -13.74 19.48 4.51
CA ASN A 19 -13.16 18.40 3.71
C ASN A 19 -12.05 17.74 4.55
N VAL A 20 -12.46 16.92 5.51
CA VAL A 20 -11.58 16.16 6.41
C VAL A 20 -10.66 15.22 5.60
N PHE A 21 -11.03 14.91 4.36
CA PHE A 21 -10.38 13.90 3.53
C PHE A 21 -10.18 14.43 2.09
N VAL A 22 -9.06 15.12 1.84
CA VAL A 22 -8.68 15.53 0.47
C VAL A 22 -7.50 14.69 0.01
N PRO A 23 -7.56 14.06 -1.17
CA PRO A 23 -6.40 13.41 -1.78
C PRO A 23 -5.49 14.49 -2.40
N TYR A 24 -4.47 14.93 -1.67
CA TYR A 24 -3.38 15.76 -2.19
C TYR A 24 -2.12 14.93 -2.50
N ARG A 25 -1.10 15.55 -3.11
CA ARG A 25 0.16 14.90 -3.52
C ARG A 25 1.06 14.62 -2.30
N SER A 26 2.06 13.75 -2.49
CA SER A 26 2.74 12.94 -1.47
C SER A 26 3.16 13.58 -0.14
N HIS A 27 3.62 14.83 -0.09
CA HIS A 27 4.04 15.46 1.17
C HIS A 27 2.86 15.99 2.01
N ASP A 28 1.70 16.20 1.40
CA ASP A 28 0.51 16.63 2.11
C ASP A 28 -0.22 15.45 2.79
N LEU A 29 0.13 14.21 2.46
CA LEU A 29 -0.66 13.04 2.89
C LEU A 29 -0.53 12.77 4.40
N ASP A 30 0.66 12.87 4.96
CA ASP A 30 0.91 12.74 6.41
C ASP A 30 0.12 13.81 7.18
N ALA A 31 0.24 15.08 6.77
CA ALA A 31 -0.53 16.18 7.35
C ALA A 31 -2.06 15.98 7.19
N ASN A 32 -2.52 15.41 6.07
CA ASN A 32 -3.94 15.16 5.85
C ASN A 32 -4.48 14.03 6.73
N VAL A 33 -3.72 12.95 6.92
CA VAL A 33 -4.17 11.86 7.80
C VAL A 33 -4.18 12.29 9.27
N THR A 34 -3.22 13.12 9.70
CA THR A 34 -3.25 13.74 11.03
C THR A 34 -4.43 14.68 11.18
N ARG A 35 -4.66 15.57 10.19
CA ARG A 35 -5.82 16.46 10.15
C ARG A 35 -7.13 15.67 10.23
N ALA A 36 -7.20 14.54 9.54
CA ALA A 36 -8.35 13.67 9.54
C ALA A 36 -8.62 13.09 10.94
N LEU A 37 -7.59 12.57 11.59
CA LEU A 37 -7.65 12.09 12.97
C LEU A 37 -8.10 13.20 13.95
N VAL A 38 -7.40 14.33 13.94
CA VAL A 38 -7.68 15.47 14.84
C VAL A 38 -9.09 16.02 14.60
N SER A 39 -9.52 16.16 13.35
CA SER A 39 -10.88 16.63 13.02
C SER A 39 -11.94 15.66 13.49
N THR A 40 -11.70 14.35 13.38
CA THR A 40 -12.61 13.32 13.88
C THR A 40 -12.78 13.45 15.38
N LEU A 41 -11.69 13.57 16.13
CA LEU A 41 -11.73 13.76 17.59
C LEU A 41 -12.38 15.09 18.01
N ARG A 42 -12.07 16.18 17.30
CA ARG A 42 -12.59 17.52 17.57
C ARG A 42 -14.10 17.64 17.38
N TRP A 43 -14.63 17.03 16.33
CA TRP A 43 -16.03 17.22 15.93
C TRP A 43 -16.96 16.08 16.40
N ALA A 44 -16.40 14.97 16.89
CA ALA A 44 -17.15 13.95 17.60
C ALA A 44 -17.60 14.43 18.99
N ARG A 45 -18.38 13.60 19.69
CA ARG A 45 -18.71 13.85 21.10
C ARG A 45 -17.47 13.72 22.01
N PRO A 46 -17.35 14.51 23.09
CA PRO A 46 -16.16 14.50 23.96
C PRO A 46 -15.79 13.12 24.53
N GLU A 47 -16.77 12.25 24.76
CA GLU A 47 -16.57 10.91 25.30
C GLU A 47 -15.72 10.03 24.36
N LEU A 48 -15.79 10.26 23.05
CA LEU A 48 -14.94 9.56 22.09
C LEU A 48 -13.47 9.95 22.30
N THR A 49 -13.18 11.24 22.48
CA THR A 49 -11.81 11.73 22.75
C THR A 49 -11.29 11.19 24.07
N GLN A 50 -12.11 11.14 25.12
CA GLN A 50 -11.72 10.52 26.39
C GLN A 50 -11.41 9.03 26.22
N ALA A 51 -12.23 8.29 25.45
CA ALA A 51 -11.99 6.88 25.16
C ALA A 51 -10.69 6.70 24.35
N PHE A 52 -10.46 7.51 23.32
CA PHE A 52 -9.24 7.49 22.52
C PHE A 52 -7.98 7.73 23.36
N LEU A 53 -8.00 8.77 24.20
CA LEU A 53 -6.90 9.10 25.09
C LEU A 53 -6.63 8.00 26.12
N ARG A 54 -7.67 7.29 26.59
CA ARG A 54 -7.51 6.18 27.52
C ARG A 54 -6.98 4.91 26.84
N GLU A 55 -7.57 4.52 25.72
CA GLU A 55 -7.34 3.21 25.10
C GLU A 55 -6.15 3.24 24.14
N VAL A 56 -6.05 4.29 23.32
CA VAL A 56 -5.00 4.44 22.32
C VAL A 56 -3.77 5.10 22.95
N VAL A 57 -3.95 6.20 23.68
CA VAL A 57 -2.81 6.94 24.30
C VAL A 57 -2.41 6.36 25.66
N GLY A 58 -3.28 5.61 26.34
CA GLY A 58 -2.93 5.00 27.64
C GLY A 58 -2.94 5.97 28.82
N LEU A 59 -3.72 7.04 28.76
CA LEU A 59 -3.96 7.91 29.92
C LEU A 59 -4.87 7.21 30.93
N SER A 60 -4.50 7.21 32.21
CA SER A 60 -5.29 6.57 33.27
C SER A 60 -6.56 7.36 33.58
N GLU A 61 -6.47 8.69 33.55
CA GLU A 61 -7.59 9.58 33.84
C GLU A 61 -7.59 10.74 32.84
N CYS A 62 -8.71 10.92 32.15
CA CYS A 62 -8.96 12.14 31.40
C CYS A 62 -9.96 12.93 32.24
N GLY A 63 -9.50 13.99 32.91
CA GLY A 63 -10.37 14.80 33.77
C GLY A 63 -11.61 15.31 33.03
N GLU A 64 -12.60 15.76 33.80
CA GLU A 64 -13.78 16.41 33.23
C GLU A 64 -13.39 17.82 32.75
N GLY A 65 -13.30 18.02 31.44
CA GLY A 65 -12.94 19.30 30.85
C GLY A 65 -13.07 19.30 29.32
N PRO A 66 -13.18 20.47 28.68
CA PRO A 66 -13.12 20.57 27.23
C PRO A 66 -11.72 20.18 26.73
N PHE A 67 -11.68 19.52 25.57
CA PHE A 67 -10.45 19.30 24.83
C PHE A 67 -10.29 20.36 23.75
N HIS A 68 -9.04 20.78 23.59
CA HIS A 68 -8.56 21.67 22.55
C HIS A 68 -7.69 20.88 21.58
N PHE A 69 -7.72 21.31 20.32
CA PHE A 69 -7.13 20.61 19.21
C PHE A 69 -6.40 21.60 18.30
N ASP A 70 -5.17 21.28 17.92
CA ASP A 70 -4.37 22.09 17.01
C ASP A 70 -3.65 21.20 15.99
N LEU A 71 -3.38 21.74 14.81
CA LEU A 71 -2.59 21.13 13.73
C LEU A 71 -1.24 21.85 13.53
N SER A 72 -1.03 22.93 14.26
CA SER A 72 0.19 23.73 14.27
C SER A 72 0.65 23.91 15.71
N ALA A 73 1.87 24.41 15.89
CA ALA A 73 2.35 24.83 17.21
C ALA A 73 1.29 25.70 17.91
N CYS A 74 1.06 25.38 19.19
CA CYS A 74 0.03 25.98 20.04
C CYS A 74 0.20 27.51 20.13
N ASP A 75 -0.56 28.27 19.33
CA ASP A 75 -0.71 29.74 19.47
C ASP A 75 -1.55 30.10 20.73
N TYR A 76 -1.84 29.12 21.59
CA TYR A 76 -2.56 29.32 22.84
C TYR A 76 -1.63 29.95 23.87
N GLU A 77 -1.60 31.28 23.91
CA GLU A 77 -0.81 32.09 24.87
C GLU A 77 -1.04 31.68 26.34
N ASP A 78 -2.19 31.05 26.64
CA ASP A 78 -2.62 30.68 27.99
C ASP A 78 -2.34 29.21 28.37
N PHE A 79 -1.76 28.38 27.50
CA PHE A 79 -1.46 26.98 27.80
C PHE A 79 0.04 26.70 27.74
N ASP A 80 0.60 26.29 28.88
CA ASP A 80 1.97 25.83 29.00
C ASP A 80 2.00 24.28 28.99
N PRO A 81 2.49 23.64 27.91
CA PRO A 81 2.58 22.18 27.83
C PRO A 81 3.53 21.60 28.88
N ALA A 82 4.55 22.36 29.31
CA ALA A 82 5.48 21.96 30.36
C ALA A 82 4.83 22.00 31.76
N ALA A 83 3.72 22.72 31.94
CA ALA A 83 2.93 22.72 33.17
C ALA A 83 1.87 21.61 33.23
N ALA A 84 1.61 20.89 32.14
CA ALA A 84 0.62 19.82 32.11
C ALA A 84 0.97 18.68 33.10
N ALA A 85 -0.04 18.18 33.81
CA ALA A 85 0.11 17.08 34.77
C ALA A 85 0.36 15.74 34.06
N GLN A 86 -0.27 15.53 32.90
CA GLN A 86 -0.12 14.34 32.07
C GLN A 86 0.39 14.75 30.70
N LYS A 87 1.57 14.25 30.35
CA LYS A 87 2.30 14.56 29.11
C LYS A 87 2.55 13.28 28.34
N ARG A 88 2.18 13.25 27.06
CA ARG A 88 2.38 12.10 26.19
C ARG A 88 2.75 12.54 24.78
N VAL A 89 3.58 11.74 24.12
CA VAL A 89 3.78 11.83 22.68
C VAL A 89 3.21 10.56 22.07
N LEU A 90 2.15 10.70 21.26
CA LEU A 90 1.58 9.60 20.47
C LEU A 90 2.25 9.58 19.10
N GLY A 91 3.09 8.59 18.87
CA GLY A 91 3.63 8.26 17.56
C GLY A 91 2.77 7.22 16.84
N VAL A 92 2.30 7.56 15.64
CA VAL A 92 1.54 6.68 14.74
C VAL A 92 2.30 6.46 13.45
N SER A 93 2.57 5.21 13.10
CA SER A 93 3.13 4.83 11.79
C SER A 93 2.42 3.61 11.22
N VAL A 94 2.82 3.11 10.05
CA VAL A 94 2.24 1.86 9.53
C VAL A 94 2.47 0.69 10.48
N ARG A 95 3.64 0.60 11.12
CA ARG A 95 3.98 -0.51 12.03
C ARG A 95 3.84 -0.18 13.52
N GLY A 96 3.68 1.10 13.88
CA GLY A 96 3.72 1.54 15.27
C GLY A 96 5.05 1.24 15.96
N ALA A 97 6.16 1.44 15.24
CA ALA A 97 7.50 1.11 15.71
C ALA A 97 8.51 2.20 15.37
N LEU A 98 9.62 2.24 16.09
CA LEU A 98 10.73 3.17 15.88
C LEU A 98 11.75 2.59 14.91
N ALA A 99 12.36 3.45 14.10
CA ALA A 99 13.55 3.14 13.33
C ALA A 99 14.76 2.99 14.25
N LYS A 100 15.72 2.12 13.90
CA LYS A 100 16.97 1.95 14.66
C LYS A 100 18.07 2.83 14.08
N VAL A 101 17.76 4.10 13.83
CA VAL A 101 18.70 5.08 13.31
C VAL A 101 19.42 5.79 14.46
N PRO A 102 20.71 6.11 14.30
CA PRO A 102 21.46 6.86 15.30
C PRO A 102 20.95 8.29 15.36
N ASP A 103 21.17 8.94 16.49
CA ASP A 103 20.89 10.36 16.59
C ASP A 103 21.81 11.15 15.64
N VAL A 104 21.23 12.14 14.97
CA VAL A 104 21.93 12.95 13.96
C VAL A 104 21.79 14.42 14.33
N ASP A 105 22.55 14.84 15.34
CA ASP A 105 22.55 16.24 15.82
C ASP A 105 23.64 17.10 15.18
N ASP A 106 24.56 16.51 14.42
CA ASP A 106 25.64 17.25 13.77
C ASP A 106 25.14 17.95 12.49
N PRO A 107 25.10 19.30 12.43
CA PRO A 107 24.57 20.02 11.27
C PRO A 107 25.31 19.74 9.97
N GLU A 108 26.61 19.43 10.03
CA GLU A 108 27.38 19.05 8.83
C GLU A 108 26.93 17.68 8.32
N ARG A 109 26.82 16.69 9.22
CA ARG A 109 26.29 15.36 8.89
C ARG A 109 24.87 15.41 8.34
N ILE A 110 23.97 16.20 8.93
CA ILE A 110 22.60 16.41 8.43
C ILE A 110 22.63 16.88 6.97
N ARG A 111 23.42 17.93 6.68
CA ARG A 111 23.52 18.47 5.31
C ARG A 111 24.04 17.45 4.31
N VAL A 112 25.04 16.66 4.69
CA VAL A 112 25.60 15.63 3.80
C VAL A 112 24.59 14.51 3.54
N LEU A 113 23.90 14.03 4.59
CA LEU A 113 22.88 13.00 4.45
C LEU A 113 21.70 13.49 3.58
N LEU A 114 21.21 14.70 3.82
CA LEU A 114 20.17 15.32 2.98
C LEU A 114 20.63 15.48 1.53
N ALA A 115 21.87 15.87 1.28
CA ALA A 115 22.39 15.99 -0.07
C ALA A 115 22.39 14.64 -0.81
N VAL A 116 22.73 13.55 -0.13
CA VAL A 116 22.65 12.19 -0.69
C VAL A 116 21.20 11.79 -0.94
N LEU A 117 20.30 12.04 0.01
CA LEU A 117 18.90 11.65 -0.07
C LEU A 117 18.13 12.43 -1.15
N ARG A 118 18.44 13.72 -1.32
CA ARG A 118 17.89 14.60 -2.38
C ARG A 118 18.57 14.42 -3.74
N SER A 119 19.65 13.65 -3.81
CA SER A 119 20.37 13.41 -5.08
C SER A 119 19.54 12.56 -6.06
N ALA A 120 19.94 12.58 -7.33
CA ALA A 120 19.38 11.72 -8.38
C ALA A 120 19.94 10.29 -8.37
N LEU A 121 20.60 9.86 -7.29
CA LEU A 121 21.09 8.49 -7.15
C LEU A 121 19.93 7.49 -7.15
N LEU A 122 20.19 6.28 -7.64
CA LEU A 122 19.27 5.16 -7.50
C LEU A 122 19.04 4.84 -6.01
N PRO A 123 17.84 4.37 -5.60
CA PRO A 123 17.52 4.07 -4.21
C PRO A 123 18.55 3.18 -3.51
N GLU A 124 19.05 2.14 -4.19
CA GLU A 124 20.04 1.21 -3.65
C GLU A 124 21.38 1.92 -3.39
N ARG A 125 21.76 2.85 -4.27
CA ARG A 125 22.97 3.66 -4.10
C ARG A 125 22.84 4.68 -2.99
N LYS A 126 21.65 5.28 -2.81
CA LYS A 126 21.36 6.15 -1.66
C LYS A 126 21.51 5.37 -0.36
N LEU A 127 20.93 4.17 -0.30
CA LEU A 127 21.03 3.30 0.86
C LEU A 127 22.48 2.91 1.18
N GLU A 128 23.26 2.46 0.18
CA GLU A 128 24.69 2.15 0.36
C GLU A 128 25.49 3.34 0.88
N GLU A 129 25.24 4.52 0.33
CA GLU A 129 25.96 5.74 0.73
C GLU A 129 25.57 6.20 2.14
N CYS A 130 24.29 6.15 2.50
CA CYS A 130 23.84 6.42 3.86
C CYS A 130 24.38 5.39 4.86
N ARG A 131 24.41 4.09 4.52
CA ARG A 131 25.08 3.05 5.32
C ARG A 131 26.53 3.42 5.61
N ARG A 132 27.26 3.88 4.58
CA ARG A 132 28.66 4.32 4.69
C ARG A 132 28.82 5.54 5.59
N LEU A 133 27.99 6.57 5.40
CA LEU A 133 28.03 7.83 6.17
C LEU A 133 27.59 7.65 7.63
N LEU A 134 26.67 6.73 7.88
CA LEU A 134 26.19 6.41 9.23
C LEU A 134 27.09 5.41 9.95
N GLY A 135 27.91 4.66 9.22
CA GLY A 135 28.69 3.55 9.77
C GLY A 135 27.81 2.34 10.14
N MET A 136 26.67 2.18 9.46
CA MET A 136 25.66 1.15 9.72
C MET A 136 25.51 0.24 8.51
N SER A 137 26.07 -0.96 8.55
CA SER A 137 25.91 -1.91 7.44
C SER A 137 24.50 -2.50 7.34
N GLN A 138 23.73 -2.47 8.43
CA GLN A 138 22.40 -3.08 8.56
C GLN A 138 21.24 -2.09 8.42
N LEU A 139 21.49 -0.86 7.93
CA LEU A 139 20.40 0.09 7.71
C LEU A 139 19.46 -0.46 6.64
N GLU A 140 18.17 -0.60 6.93
CA GLU A 140 17.17 -1.10 5.99
C GLU A 140 16.50 0.06 5.21
N PRO A 141 15.86 -0.21 4.04
CA PRO A 141 15.16 0.82 3.27
C PRO A 141 14.12 1.61 4.08
N GLU A 142 13.37 0.95 4.97
CA GLU A 142 12.36 1.57 5.84
C GLU A 142 12.98 2.54 6.85
N GLU A 143 14.18 2.22 7.36
CA GLU A 143 14.92 3.08 8.29
C GLU A 143 15.51 4.29 7.58
N LEU A 144 15.92 4.11 6.32
CA LEU A 144 16.37 5.20 5.46
C LEU A 144 15.24 6.20 5.16
N GLU A 145 14.02 5.70 4.93
CA GLU A 145 12.84 6.53 4.70
C GLU A 145 12.50 7.36 5.95
N ALA A 146 12.47 6.73 7.12
CA ALA A 146 12.26 7.43 8.39
C ALA A 146 13.34 8.49 8.64
N LEU A 147 14.62 8.16 8.41
CA LEU A 147 15.72 9.11 8.52
C LEU A 147 15.56 10.29 7.55
N HIS A 148 15.15 10.03 6.31
CA HIS A 148 14.97 11.08 5.32
C HIS A 148 13.91 12.08 5.78
N HIS A 149 12.76 11.59 6.24
CA HIS A 149 11.68 12.42 6.76
C HIS A 149 12.17 13.35 7.88
N SER A 150 12.86 12.79 8.87
CA SER A 150 13.31 13.56 10.03
C SER A 150 14.39 14.57 9.73
N LEU A 151 15.26 14.28 8.76
CA LEU A 151 16.24 15.25 8.30
C LEU A 151 15.57 16.42 7.56
N GLU A 152 14.46 16.18 6.84
CA GLU A 152 13.67 17.25 6.22
C GLU A 152 13.00 18.13 7.29
N GLU A 153 12.40 17.54 8.32
CA GLU A 153 11.76 18.29 9.41
C GLU A 153 12.75 19.05 10.30
N LEU A 154 13.96 18.52 10.50
CA LEU A 154 15.02 19.26 11.20
C LEU A 154 15.40 20.57 10.49
N ASP A 155 15.24 20.64 9.17
CA ASP A 155 15.46 21.86 8.36
C ASP A 155 14.30 22.86 8.54
N GLU A 156 13.08 22.38 8.76
CA GLU A 156 11.85 23.18 8.84
C GLU A 156 11.46 23.61 10.27
N GLY A 157 11.95 22.89 11.27
CA GLY A 157 11.66 23.09 12.69
C GLY A 157 10.86 21.92 13.27
N CYS A 158 11.20 21.52 14.49
CA CYS A 158 10.58 20.37 15.15
C CYS A 158 9.19 20.74 15.71
N GLN A 159 8.16 20.65 14.87
CA GLN A 159 6.75 20.79 15.26
C GLN A 159 6.05 19.42 15.21
N PRO A 160 5.16 19.09 16.16
CA PRO A 160 4.34 17.89 16.08
C PRO A 160 3.23 18.09 15.05
N ASP A 161 2.83 17.02 14.39
CA ASP A 161 1.78 17.03 13.37
C ASP A 161 0.40 17.45 13.93
N GLY A 162 0.18 17.30 15.24
CA GLY A 162 -1.05 17.73 15.89
C GLY A 162 -1.01 17.69 17.42
N TRP A 163 -2.07 18.23 18.04
CA TRP A 163 -2.19 18.39 19.49
C TRP A 163 -3.57 17.99 19.99
N VAL A 164 -3.61 17.36 21.16
CA VAL A 164 -4.82 17.22 21.99
C VAL A 164 -4.48 17.64 23.41
N PHE A 165 -5.12 18.68 23.92
CA PHE A 165 -4.83 19.17 25.28
C PHE A 165 -6.08 19.66 25.99
N SER A 166 -6.00 19.77 27.31
CA SER A 166 -7.07 20.30 28.16
C SER A 166 -6.43 20.95 29.38
N PRO A 167 -6.43 22.30 29.47
CA PRO A 167 -5.89 23.03 30.62
C PRO A 167 -6.53 22.59 31.94
N GLU A 168 -7.84 22.35 31.96
CA GLU A 168 -8.61 22.01 33.16
C GLU A 168 -8.27 20.61 33.68
N SER A 169 -8.03 19.65 32.78
CA SER A 169 -7.64 18.29 33.17
C SER A 169 -6.13 18.09 33.27
N GLY A 170 -5.34 19.10 32.90
CA GLY A 170 -3.88 19.05 32.90
C GLY A 170 -3.32 18.02 31.92
N VAL A 171 -4.01 17.75 30.81
CA VAL A 171 -3.59 16.79 29.78
C VAL A 171 -2.96 17.53 28.60
N CYS A 172 -1.80 17.03 28.13
CA CYS A 172 -1.20 17.43 26.86
C CYS A 172 -0.70 16.18 26.12
N VAL A 173 -1.19 15.98 24.90
CA VAL A 173 -0.74 14.92 24.00
C VAL A 173 -0.29 15.54 22.69
N LEU A 174 0.97 15.31 22.34
CA LEU A 174 1.55 15.66 21.04
C LEU A 174 1.38 14.48 20.10
N LEU A 175 0.94 14.73 18.88
CA LEU A 175 0.70 13.72 17.86
C LEU A 175 1.80 13.79 16.80
N GLU A 176 2.37 12.64 16.50
CA GLU A 176 3.27 12.42 15.38
C GLU A 176 2.70 11.29 14.53
N CYS A 177 2.41 11.52 13.27
CA CYS A 177 1.57 10.65 12.46
C CYS A 177 2.15 10.55 11.04
N LYS A 178 2.84 9.46 10.76
CA LYS A 178 3.53 9.24 9.49
C LYS A 178 2.96 8.09 8.69
N LEU A 179 3.02 8.19 7.36
CA LEU A 179 2.67 7.09 6.46
C LEU A 179 3.84 6.14 6.20
N THR A 180 5.02 6.43 6.74
CA THR A 180 6.18 5.57 6.72
C THR A 180 5.98 4.30 7.57
N GLN A 181 6.83 3.31 7.37
CA GLN A 181 6.81 2.09 8.19
C GLN A 181 7.19 2.37 9.65
N LEU A 182 8.16 3.26 9.87
CA LEU A 182 8.82 3.49 11.15
C LEU A 182 8.87 4.99 11.47
N LEU A 183 8.88 5.33 12.77
CA LEU A 183 9.07 6.69 13.28
C LEU A 183 10.51 6.95 13.68
N ASP A 184 10.93 8.21 13.63
CA ASP A 184 12.23 8.62 14.16
C ASP A 184 12.19 8.77 15.69
N PRO A 185 13.02 8.03 16.44
CA PRO A 185 13.14 8.23 17.88
C PRO A 185 13.62 9.63 18.26
N GLY A 186 14.51 10.25 17.48
CA GLY A 186 15.09 11.55 17.77
C GLY A 186 14.05 12.66 17.74
N GLN A 187 13.14 12.63 16.78
CA GLN A 187 12.02 13.56 16.69
C GLN A 187 11.09 13.52 17.90
N LEU A 188 10.65 12.33 18.30
CA LEU A 188 9.79 12.18 19.46
C LEU A 188 10.48 12.66 20.75
N GLN A 189 11.80 12.45 20.85
CA GLN A 189 12.61 12.94 21.96
C GLN A 189 12.69 14.47 21.98
N ARG A 190 12.92 15.10 20.83
CA ARG A 190 12.94 16.56 20.68
C ARG A 190 11.62 17.20 21.10
N TYR A 191 10.48 16.54 20.88
CA TYR A 191 9.20 17.06 21.39
C TYR A 191 9.16 17.16 22.90
N GLY A 192 9.71 16.19 23.63
CA GLY A 192 9.86 16.30 25.07
C GLY A 192 10.73 17.50 25.45
N GLU A 193 11.86 17.68 24.79
CA GLU A 193 12.81 18.73 25.11
C GLU A 193 12.27 20.13 24.82
N VAL A 194 11.60 20.30 23.68
CA VAL A 194 11.07 21.59 23.22
C VAL A 194 9.79 21.97 23.97
N TYR A 195 8.84 21.05 24.14
CA TYR A 195 7.51 21.38 24.64
C TYR A 195 7.31 21.01 26.11
N TYR A 196 8.00 20.00 26.62
CA TYR A 196 7.92 19.61 28.03
C TYR A 196 9.13 20.05 28.85
N GLU A 197 10.10 20.72 28.21
CA GLU A 197 11.35 21.20 28.79
C GLU A 197 12.19 20.11 29.46
N ARG A 198 12.06 18.86 28.99
CA ARG A 198 12.82 17.71 29.52
C ARG A 198 12.84 16.53 28.56
N ALA A 199 13.77 15.59 28.79
CA ALA A 199 13.75 14.33 28.07
C ALA A 199 12.44 13.55 28.30
N LEU A 200 11.96 12.91 27.23
CA LEU A 200 10.74 12.10 27.25
C LEU A 200 11.01 10.76 27.96
N GLY A 201 10.12 10.37 28.87
CA GLY A 201 10.17 9.03 29.48
C GLY A 201 9.69 7.94 28.51
N ASP A 202 10.15 6.71 28.70
CA ASP A 202 9.71 5.57 27.87
C ASP A 202 8.19 5.32 27.98
N ASP A 203 7.59 5.58 29.14
CA ASP A 203 6.16 5.45 29.39
C ASP A 203 5.33 6.63 28.85
N GLU A 204 6.01 7.72 28.46
CA GLU A 204 5.38 8.91 27.89
C GLU A 204 5.34 8.88 26.37
N ARG A 205 6.17 8.03 25.77
CA ARG A 205 6.19 7.73 24.35
C ARG A 205 5.28 6.56 24.05
N VAL A 206 4.19 6.83 23.36
CA VAL A 206 3.17 5.83 23.03
C VAL A 206 3.23 5.58 21.53
N LEU A 207 3.52 4.35 21.14
CA LEU A 207 3.61 3.96 19.73
C LEU A 207 2.40 3.13 19.33
N ARG A 208 1.78 3.49 18.21
CA ARG A 208 0.61 2.81 17.65
C ARG A 208 0.74 2.67 16.15
N SER A 209 0.18 1.60 15.62
CA SER A 209 0.00 1.45 14.19
C SER A 209 -1.25 2.21 13.73
N TRP A 210 -1.32 2.56 12.45
CA TRP A 210 -2.58 3.02 11.87
C TRP A 210 -3.69 1.97 11.96
N GLU A 211 -3.33 0.68 12.02
CA GLU A 211 -4.27 -0.42 12.26
C GLU A 211 -4.88 -0.35 13.67
N ASP A 212 -4.11 -0.01 14.70
CA ASP A 212 -4.62 0.21 16.06
C ASP A 212 -5.60 1.39 16.10
N VAL A 213 -5.26 2.49 15.43
CA VAL A 213 -6.13 3.67 15.30
C VAL A 213 -7.41 3.30 14.57
N TYR A 214 -7.31 2.61 13.44
CA TYR A 214 -8.47 2.11 12.70
C TYR A 214 -9.35 1.19 13.55
N ALA A 215 -8.76 0.26 14.31
CA ALA A 215 -9.49 -0.68 15.15
C ALA A 215 -10.32 0.04 16.23
N PHE A 216 -9.75 1.07 16.86
CA PHE A 216 -10.47 1.94 17.79
C PHE A 216 -11.69 2.59 17.11
N PHE A 217 -11.48 3.36 16.03
CA PHE A 217 -12.60 4.07 15.38
C PHE A 217 -13.61 3.13 14.74
N ARG A 218 -13.19 1.92 14.32
CA ARG A 218 -14.09 0.88 13.83
C ARG A 218 -15.09 0.45 14.91
N GLY A 219 -14.65 0.33 16.16
CA GLY A 219 -15.52 0.04 17.32
C GLY A 219 -16.59 1.09 17.58
N HIS A 220 -16.40 2.31 17.04
CA HIS A 220 -17.30 3.44 17.17
C HIS A 220 -18.06 3.80 15.88
N ARG A 221 -18.03 2.96 14.83
CA ARG A 221 -18.81 3.21 13.60
C ARG A 221 -20.32 3.22 13.82
N GLU A 222 -20.79 2.50 14.83
CA GLU A 222 -22.21 2.42 15.22
C GLU A 222 -22.49 3.23 16.50
N ASP A 223 -21.74 4.31 16.73
CA ASP A 223 -21.97 5.18 17.89
C ASP A 223 -23.42 5.70 17.94
N ALA A 224 -23.95 5.83 19.16
CA ALA A 224 -25.30 6.33 19.37
C ALA A 224 -25.48 7.79 18.91
N ASP A 225 -24.41 8.59 18.92
CA ASP A 225 -24.40 9.92 18.32
C ASP A 225 -24.16 9.81 16.80
N PRO A 226 -25.14 10.19 15.94
CA PRO A 226 -25.03 9.99 14.49
C PRO A 226 -23.85 10.73 13.85
N ARG A 227 -23.47 11.88 14.39
CA ARG A 227 -22.32 12.65 13.90
C ARG A 227 -21.02 11.91 14.21
N THR A 228 -20.86 11.41 15.42
CA THR A 228 -19.71 10.58 15.82
C THR A 228 -19.61 9.32 14.97
N ALA A 229 -20.70 8.58 14.81
CA ALA A 229 -20.76 7.40 13.95
C ALA A 229 -20.34 7.70 12.50
N PHE A 230 -20.85 8.81 11.95
CA PHE A 230 -20.50 9.27 10.62
C PHE A 230 -19.00 9.61 10.50
N LEU A 231 -18.44 10.41 11.42
CA LEU A 231 -17.04 10.81 11.39
C LEU A 231 -16.10 9.60 11.53
N CYS A 232 -16.38 8.68 12.46
CA CYS A 232 -15.62 7.44 12.62
C CYS A 232 -15.66 6.58 11.36
N SER A 233 -16.83 6.49 10.71
CA SER A 233 -16.98 5.77 9.44
C SER A 233 -16.19 6.43 8.31
N GLN A 234 -16.16 7.76 8.21
CA GLN A 234 -15.38 8.45 7.19
C GLN A 234 -13.87 8.29 7.42
N LEU A 235 -13.38 8.40 8.66
CA LEU A 235 -11.96 8.18 8.97
C LEU A 235 -11.55 6.75 8.63
N CYS A 236 -12.40 5.78 8.99
CA CYS A 236 -12.18 4.39 8.63
C CYS A 236 -12.12 4.15 7.11
N ASP A 237 -13.07 4.69 6.34
CA ASP A 237 -13.08 4.62 4.87
C ASP A 237 -11.80 5.25 4.29
N TYR A 238 -11.33 6.34 4.89
CA TYR A 238 -10.12 7.04 4.44
C TYR A 238 -8.85 6.22 4.71
N LEU A 239 -8.70 5.68 5.92
CA LEU A 239 -7.58 4.80 6.26
C LEU A 239 -7.57 3.52 5.42
N ASP A 240 -8.75 2.96 5.13
CA ASP A 240 -8.91 1.82 4.20
C ASP A 240 -8.43 2.17 2.79
N LEU A 241 -8.87 3.31 2.23
CA LEU A 241 -8.45 3.79 0.92
C LEU A 241 -6.92 3.96 0.83
N LEU A 242 -6.31 4.49 1.88
CA LEU A 242 -4.85 4.66 1.97
C LEU A 242 -4.09 3.34 2.22
N GLY A 243 -4.78 2.21 2.40
CA GLY A 243 -4.15 0.91 2.69
C GLY A 243 -3.52 0.84 4.08
N LEU A 244 -4.02 1.65 5.01
CA LEU A 244 -3.58 1.73 6.41
C LEU A 244 -4.47 0.91 7.36
N ALA A 245 -5.63 0.46 6.87
CA ALA A 245 -6.50 -0.48 7.57
C ALA A 245 -6.24 -1.93 7.13
N PRO A 246 -6.66 -2.93 7.93
CA PRO A 246 -6.80 -4.31 7.47
C PRO A 246 -7.72 -4.37 6.26
N PHE A 247 -7.40 -5.22 5.28
CA PHE A 247 -8.25 -5.41 4.12
C PHE A 247 -9.56 -6.10 4.53
N ASP A 248 -10.69 -5.38 4.41
CA ASP A 248 -12.02 -5.87 4.80
C ASP A 248 -12.93 -6.21 3.61
N GLY A 249 -12.39 -6.14 2.38
CA GLY A 249 -13.11 -6.33 1.13
C GLY A 249 -13.11 -5.08 0.26
N PHE A 250 -13.49 -5.22 -1.01
CA PHE A 250 -13.61 -4.06 -1.90
C PHE A 250 -14.96 -3.36 -1.73
N ARG A 251 -14.99 -2.09 -2.12
CA ARG A 251 -16.17 -1.24 -2.18
C ARG A 251 -16.46 -0.89 -3.63
N PRO A 252 -17.71 -0.54 -4.00
CA PRO A 252 -18.04 -0.25 -5.40
C PRO A 252 -17.16 0.82 -6.04
N TYR A 253 -16.75 1.82 -5.26
CA TYR A 253 -15.88 2.91 -5.70
C TYR A 253 -14.40 2.52 -5.87
N ASP A 254 -13.97 1.35 -5.40
CA ASP A 254 -12.61 0.86 -5.63
C ASP A 254 -12.40 0.47 -7.11
N PHE A 255 -13.49 0.20 -7.83
CA PHE A 255 -13.51 -0.16 -9.25
C PHE A 255 -13.88 1.03 -10.17
N ASP A 256 -14.13 2.22 -9.61
CA ASP A 256 -14.40 3.42 -10.41
C ASP A 256 -13.13 3.77 -11.21
N ARG A 257 -13.22 3.78 -12.55
CA ARG A 257 -12.07 3.98 -13.46
C ARG A 257 -11.23 5.23 -13.14
N ASP A 258 -11.90 6.30 -12.71
CA ASP A 258 -11.26 7.57 -12.38
C ASP A 258 -10.54 7.55 -11.01
N SER A 259 -10.85 6.59 -10.13
CA SER A 259 -10.25 6.43 -8.80
C SER A 259 -9.44 5.16 -8.61
N LEU A 260 -9.26 4.32 -9.64
CA LEU A 260 -8.43 3.10 -9.58
C LEU A 260 -7.05 3.37 -8.97
N GLY A 261 -6.41 4.47 -9.36
CA GLY A 261 -5.10 4.86 -8.82
C GLY A 261 -5.10 5.12 -7.31
N GLN A 262 -6.23 5.59 -6.76
CA GLN A 262 -6.39 5.84 -5.32
C GLN A 262 -6.65 4.54 -4.54
N ALA A 263 -7.19 3.50 -5.20
CA ALA A 263 -7.43 2.20 -4.59
C ALA A 263 -6.19 1.29 -4.59
N LEU A 264 -5.10 1.67 -5.27
CA LEU A 264 -3.88 0.85 -5.33
C LEU A 264 -3.26 0.51 -3.97
N PRO A 265 -3.18 1.41 -2.97
CA PRO A 265 -2.68 1.06 -1.64
C PRO A 265 -3.52 -0.04 -0.98
N LYS A 266 -4.85 0.09 -1.02
CA LYS A 266 -5.78 -0.94 -0.57
C LYS A 266 -5.61 -2.26 -1.34
N PHE A 267 -5.49 -2.18 -2.66
CA PHE A 267 -5.28 -3.34 -3.52
C PHE A 267 -3.98 -4.09 -3.19
N ARG A 268 -2.91 -3.38 -2.82
CA ARG A 268 -1.65 -4.02 -2.39
C ARG A 268 -1.84 -4.81 -1.09
N ARG A 269 -2.67 -4.34 -0.16
CA ARG A 269 -3.03 -5.11 1.05
C ARG A 269 -3.78 -6.39 0.69
N TYR A 270 -4.73 -6.29 -0.23
CA TYR A 270 -5.40 -7.46 -0.80
C TYR A 270 -4.40 -8.45 -1.42
N ALA A 271 -3.48 -7.97 -2.26
CA ALA A 271 -2.51 -8.82 -2.93
C ALA A 271 -1.53 -9.50 -1.93
N ALA A 272 -1.13 -8.78 -0.87
CA ALA A 272 -0.35 -9.34 0.24
C ALA A 272 -1.13 -10.42 1.00
N ALA A 273 -2.43 -10.21 1.24
CA ALA A 273 -3.28 -11.23 1.87
C ALA A 273 -3.43 -12.49 0.98
N VAL A 274 -3.55 -12.32 -0.34
CA VAL A 274 -3.56 -13.44 -1.30
C VAL A 274 -2.24 -14.21 -1.27
N GLN A 275 -1.11 -13.50 -1.27
CA GLN A 275 0.23 -14.10 -1.17
C GLN A 275 0.39 -14.87 0.16
N ALA A 276 0.00 -14.28 1.29
CA ALA A 276 0.07 -14.94 2.59
C ALA A 276 -0.75 -16.24 2.59
N ARG A 277 -1.98 -16.19 2.06
CA ARG A 277 -2.85 -17.37 1.93
C ARG A 277 -2.26 -18.45 1.01
N ALA A 278 -1.61 -18.04 -0.08
CA ALA A 278 -0.90 -18.95 -0.98
C ALA A 278 0.29 -19.63 -0.29
N ASN A 279 1.07 -18.87 0.49
CA ASN A 279 2.19 -19.40 1.26
C ASN A 279 1.73 -20.38 2.35
N GLU A 280 0.64 -20.09 3.05
CA GLU A 280 0.00 -21.01 4.00
C GLU A 280 -0.44 -22.33 3.34
N ALA A 281 -0.87 -22.27 2.08
CA ALA A 281 -1.21 -23.43 1.26
C ALA A 281 0.03 -24.15 0.67
N GLY A 282 1.25 -23.66 0.93
CA GLY A 282 2.49 -24.25 0.44
C GLY A 282 2.76 -24.01 -1.05
N LEU A 283 2.16 -22.97 -1.65
CA LEU A 283 2.43 -22.62 -3.04
C LEU A 283 3.83 -21.98 -3.18
N PRO A 284 4.58 -22.30 -4.25
CA PRO A 284 5.91 -21.76 -4.50
C PRO A 284 5.82 -20.35 -5.12
N VAL A 285 5.33 -19.37 -4.37
CA VAL A 285 5.28 -17.97 -4.81
C VAL A 285 6.34 -17.14 -4.08
N GLY A 286 6.95 -16.19 -4.80
CA GLY A 286 7.98 -15.29 -4.29
C GLY A 286 7.39 -14.05 -3.65
N ASP A 287 8.24 -13.05 -3.45
CA ASP A 287 7.85 -11.77 -2.86
C ASP A 287 6.89 -10.98 -3.78
N LEU A 288 6.02 -10.19 -3.14
CA LEU A 288 5.06 -9.33 -3.81
C LEU A 288 5.75 -8.07 -4.32
N GLU A 289 5.71 -7.85 -5.63
CA GLU A 289 6.26 -6.65 -6.24
C GLU A 289 5.14 -5.74 -6.78
N PRO A 290 5.07 -4.46 -6.39
CA PRO A 290 4.06 -3.53 -6.91
C PRO A 290 4.19 -3.29 -8.42
N THR A 291 3.07 -3.18 -9.11
CA THR A 291 2.99 -2.72 -10.50
C THR A 291 2.17 -1.42 -10.58
N PRO A 292 2.16 -0.71 -11.72
CA PRO A 292 1.35 0.51 -11.87
C PRO A 292 -0.17 0.29 -11.69
N THR A 293 -0.65 -0.94 -11.90
CA THR A 293 -2.08 -1.30 -11.87
C THR A 293 -2.42 -2.37 -10.82
N GLY A 294 -1.43 -2.78 -10.02
CA GLY A 294 -1.64 -3.83 -9.03
C GLY A 294 -0.33 -4.37 -8.46
N ALA A 295 -0.13 -5.69 -8.58
CA ALA A 295 1.05 -6.37 -8.08
C ALA A 295 1.37 -7.64 -8.88
N ARG A 296 2.60 -8.13 -8.73
CA ARG A 296 3.05 -9.39 -9.31
C ARG A 296 3.71 -10.29 -8.27
N LEU A 297 3.69 -11.58 -8.55
CA LEU A 297 4.29 -12.65 -7.75
C LEU A 297 5.12 -13.54 -8.68
N ALA A 298 6.42 -13.63 -8.43
CA ALA A 298 7.25 -14.63 -9.09
C ALA A 298 6.83 -16.04 -8.66
N ILE A 299 6.91 -17.02 -9.56
CA ILE A 299 6.79 -18.44 -9.18
C ILE A 299 8.20 -18.96 -8.93
N THR A 300 8.48 -19.42 -7.70
CA THR A 300 9.82 -19.85 -7.28
C THR A 300 10.17 -21.29 -7.69
N ASP A 301 9.21 -22.01 -8.27
CA ASP A 301 9.42 -23.33 -8.85
C ASP A 301 10.22 -23.23 -10.16
N PRO A 302 11.44 -23.81 -10.25
CA PRO A 302 12.29 -23.71 -11.44
C PRO A 302 11.73 -24.41 -12.68
N HIS A 303 10.67 -25.22 -12.54
CA HIS A 303 9.99 -25.90 -13.63
C HIS A 303 8.69 -25.21 -14.06
N ALA A 304 8.28 -24.15 -13.37
CA ALA A 304 7.16 -23.32 -13.79
C ALA A 304 7.63 -22.24 -14.78
N LEU A 305 6.76 -21.87 -15.72
CA LEU A 305 6.99 -20.73 -16.61
C LEU A 305 6.12 -19.54 -16.20
N GLY A 306 6.66 -18.34 -16.33
CA GLY A 306 5.93 -17.09 -16.12
C GLY A 306 5.85 -16.62 -14.68
N GLU A 307 5.08 -15.56 -14.50
CA GLU A 307 4.79 -14.91 -13.21
C GLU A 307 3.27 -14.76 -13.05
N VAL A 308 2.78 -14.59 -11.83
CA VAL A 308 1.38 -14.24 -11.60
C VAL A 308 1.23 -12.73 -11.44
N ARG A 309 0.22 -12.16 -12.07
CA ARG A 309 -0.20 -10.77 -11.90
C ARG A 309 -1.57 -10.69 -11.27
N LEU A 310 -1.69 -9.81 -10.29
CA LEU A 310 -2.95 -9.36 -9.71
C LEU A 310 -3.17 -7.92 -10.17
N GLU A 311 -4.24 -7.66 -10.92
CA GLU A 311 -4.55 -6.33 -11.45
C GLU A 311 -5.94 -5.88 -11.02
N LEU A 312 -6.05 -4.62 -10.62
CA LEU A 312 -7.33 -3.96 -10.33
C LEU A 312 -7.84 -3.28 -11.61
N LEU A 313 -9.03 -3.68 -12.05
CA LEU A 313 -9.68 -3.19 -13.26
C LEU A 313 -11.04 -2.57 -12.90
N GLY A 314 -11.71 -1.91 -13.85
CA GLY A 314 -13.07 -1.43 -13.59
C GLY A 314 -14.10 -2.55 -13.49
N GLU A 315 -13.80 -3.67 -14.14
CA GLU A 315 -14.65 -4.86 -14.21
C GLU A 315 -14.43 -5.84 -13.05
N GLY A 316 -13.38 -5.65 -12.24
CA GLY A 316 -13.09 -6.52 -11.12
C GLY A 316 -11.60 -6.69 -10.84
N VAL A 317 -11.23 -7.82 -10.25
CA VAL A 317 -9.84 -8.18 -9.97
C VAL A 317 -9.39 -9.30 -10.89
N ARG A 318 -8.35 -9.04 -11.68
CA ARG A 318 -7.78 -10.02 -12.58
C ARG A 318 -6.62 -10.74 -11.91
N VAL A 319 -6.59 -12.07 -12.03
CA VAL A 319 -5.49 -12.92 -11.55
C VAL A 319 -5.02 -13.76 -12.73
N ASP A 320 -3.85 -13.43 -13.27
CA ASP A 320 -3.31 -14.02 -14.49
C ASP A 320 -1.93 -14.63 -14.27
N LEU A 321 -1.69 -15.81 -14.83
CA LEU A 321 -0.36 -16.29 -15.18
C LEU A 321 0.06 -15.61 -16.48
N VAL A 322 1.20 -14.92 -16.49
CA VAL A 322 1.70 -14.20 -17.66
C VAL A 322 3.09 -14.70 -18.03
N LEU A 323 3.25 -15.09 -19.29
CA LEU A 323 4.53 -15.45 -19.92
C LEU A 323 4.92 -14.34 -20.90
N GLY A 324 6.20 -13.97 -20.87
CA GLY A 324 6.78 -13.06 -21.87
C GLY A 324 6.63 -11.56 -21.57
N ALA A 325 6.17 -11.21 -20.36
CA ALA A 325 5.90 -9.82 -20.00
C ALA A 325 7.17 -8.98 -19.85
N GLU A 326 8.24 -9.54 -19.30
CA GLU A 326 9.55 -8.86 -19.11
C GLU A 326 10.66 -9.35 -20.02
N GLY A 327 10.42 -10.42 -20.78
CA GLY A 327 11.42 -11.07 -21.59
C GLY A 327 10.79 -12.07 -22.56
N ARG A 328 11.62 -12.81 -23.30
CA ARG A 328 11.15 -13.80 -24.28
C ARG A 328 11.34 -15.25 -23.86
N ALA A 329 12.16 -15.49 -22.83
CA ALA A 329 12.61 -16.83 -22.44
C ALA A 329 11.47 -17.83 -22.21
N ASP A 330 10.44 -17.46 -21.45
CA ASP A 330 9.32 -18.36 -21.16
C ASP A 330 8.48 -18.70 -22.40
N VAL A 331 8.28 -17.72 -23.29
CA VAL A 331 7.52 -17.93 -24.53
C VAL A 331 8.33 -18.78 -25.50
N ASP A 332 9.63 -18.51 -25.64
CA ASP A 332 10.53 -19.34 -26.44
C ASP A 332 10.54 -20.79 -25.92
N ALA A 333 10.66 -20.99 -24.60
CA ALA A 333 10.65 -22.31 -23.97
C ALA A 333 9.32 -23.06 -24.22
N LEU A 334 8.18 -22.37 -24.07
CA LEU A 334 6.86 -22.92 -24.37
C LEU A 334 6.73 -23.34 -25.84
N LEU A 335 7.16 -22.47 -26.77
CA LEU A 335 7.04 -22.72 -28.20
C LEU A 335 7.94 -23.87 -28.66
N VAL A 336 9.19 -23.93 -28.18
CA VAL A 336 10.12 -25.04 -28.46
C VAL A 336 9.52 -26.37 -28.00
N ARG A 337 8.92 -26.39 -26.81
CA ARG A 337 8.30 -27.60 -26.29
C ARG A 337 7.08 -28.03 -27.11
N ALA A 338 6.27 -27.08 -27.56
CA ALA A 338 5.11 -27.35 -28.40
C ALA A 338 5.45 -27.88 -29.81
N GLU A 339 6.68 -27.66 -30.30
CA GLU A 339 7.12 -28.20 -31.61
C GLU A 339 7.15 -29.74 -31.65
N GLY A 340 7.21 -30.40 -30.48
CA GLY A 340 7.04 -31.85 -30.37
C GLY A 340 5.64 -32.37 -30.71
N GLY A 341 4.69 -31.47 -31.06
CA GLY A 341 3.32 -31.81 -31.45
C GLY A 341 2.38 -32.11 -30.28
N ALA A 342 2.89 -32.16 -29.06
CA ALA A 342 2.10 -32.34 -27.86
C ALA A 342 1.49 -31.00 -27.40
N ASN A 343 0.19 -30.98 -27.16
CA ASN A 343 -0.48 -29.85 -26.55
C ASN A 343 -0.14 -29.81 -25.05
N PRO A 344 0.57 -28.77 -24.55
CA PRO A 344 1.06 -28.73 -23.18
C PRO A 344 -0.07 -28.62 -22.14
N LEU A 345 -1.28 -28.26 -22.55
CA LEU A 345 -2.45 -28.15 -21.69
C LEU A 345 -3.45 -29.30 -21.88
N GLU A 346 -3.11 -30.34 -22.64
CA GLU A 346 -3.99 -31.50 -22.77
C GLU A 346 -4.35 -32.08 -21.39
N GLY A 347 -5.65 -32.22 -21.11
CA GLY A 347 -6.16 -32.68 -19.81
C GLY A 347 -6.00 -31.68 -18.65
N ALA A 348 -5.74 -30.39 -18.90
CA ALA A 348 -5.84 -29.35 -17.89
C ALA A 348 -7.29 -28.91 -17.64
N GLU A 349 -7.58 -28.42 -16.43
CA GLU A 349 -8.88 -27.85 -16.09
C GLU A 349 -8.95 -26.38 -16.52
N GLY A 350 -9.66 -26.10 -17.61
CA GLY A 350 -9.84 -24.75 -18.15
C GLY A 350 -11.02 -23.96 -17.58
N ASP A 351 -11.91 -24.60 -16.80
CA ASP A 351 -13.20 -24.01 -16.42
C ASP A 351 -13.05 -22.68 -15.68
N GLY A 352 -13.69 -21.63 -16.19
CA GLY A 352 -13.62 -20.28 -15.62
C GLY A 352 -12.30 -19.54 -15.85
N LEU A 353 -11.38 -20.09 -16.65
CA LEU A 353 -10.17 -19.39 -17.10
C LEU A 353 -10.37 -18.84 -18.50
N SER A 354 -9.66 -17.75 -18.77
CA SER A 354 -9.53 -17.12 -20.07
C SER A 354 -8.07 -17.17 -20.52
N VAL A 355 -7.86 -17.04 -21.82
CA VAL A 355 -6.53 -16.95 -22.44
C VAL A 355 -6.45 -15.71 -23.31
N ARG A 356 -5.35 -14.98 -23.22
CA ARG A 356 -5.05 -13.82 -24.04
C ARG A 356 -3.67 -13.93 -24.67
N VAL A 357 -3.57 -13.52 -25.93
CA VAL A 357 -2.30 -13.35 -26.65
C VAL A 357 -2.18 -11.90 -27.05
N GLU A 358 -1.11 -11.25 -26.60
CA GLU A 358 -0.88 -9.83 -26.83
C GLU A 358 0.43 -9.66 -27.59
N ARG A 359 0.45 -8.74 -28.56
CA ARG A 359 1.69 -8.26 -29.18
C ARG A 359 2.22 -7.10 -28.36
N LEU A 360 3.44 -7.24 -27.89
CA LEU A 360 4.15 -6.26 -27.10
C LEU A 360 5.17 -5.50 -27.96
N ARG A 361 5.32 -4.20 -27.66
CA ARG A 361 6.31 -3.30 -28.26
C ARG A 361 7.15 -2.67 -27.15
N GLY A 362 8.46 -2.83 -27.20
CA GLY A 362 9.40 -2.26 -26.24
C GLY A 362 10.69 -1.77 -26.90
N ASP A 363 11.60 -1.26 -26.08
CA ASP A 363 12.89 -0.70 -26.53
C ASP A 363 14.01 -1.75 -26.58
N GLY A 364 13.72 -3.00 -26.21
CA GLY A 364 14.71 -4.06 -26.17
C GLY A 364 14.14 -5.45 -25.87
N PRO A 365 15.02 -6.47 -25.81
CA PRO A 365 14.64 -7.86 -25.58
C PRO A 365 14.16 -8.14 -24.15
N THR A 366 14.54 -7.29 -23.20
CA THR A 366 14.17 -7.34 -21.79
C THR A 366 13.60 -6.01 -21.33
N GLY A 367 12.85 -6.03 -20.23
CA GLY A 367 12.28 -4.83 -19.62
C GLY A 367 10.84 -4.56 -20.04
N PRO A 368 10.29 -3.39 -19.67
CA PRO A 368 8.90 -3.04 -19.87
C PRO A 368 8.58 -2.91 -21.36
N ALA A 369 7.41 -3.42 -21.74
CA ALA A 369 6.87 -3.30 -23.08
C ALA A 369 5.40 -2.89 -22.99
N ALA A 370 4.97 -2.03 -23.91
CA ALA A 370 3.58 -1.65 -24.03
C ALA A 370 2.82 -2.70 -24.85
N ILE A 371 1.56 -2.95 -24.49
CA ILE A 371 0.65 -3.73 -25.33
C ILE A 371 0.36 -2.91 -26.59
N GLU A 372 0.81 -3.42 -27.73
CA GLU A 372 0.55 -2.82 -29.04
C GLU A 372 -0.83 -3.27 -29.57
N LEU A 373 -1.15 -4.56 -29.36
CA LEU A 373 -2.37 -5.17 -29.88
C LEU A 373 -2.75 -6.41 -29.06
N GLU A 374 -4.01 -6.49 -28.62
CA GLU A 374 -4.62 -7.76 -28.20
C GLU A 374 -5.01 -8.55 -29.45
N VAL A 375 -4.38 -9.71 -29.64
CA VAL A 375 -4.53 -10.51 -30.86
C VAL A 375 -5.63 -11.55 -30.70
N ARG A 376 -5.71 -12.17 -29.52
CA ARG A 376 -6.71 -13.18 -29.16
C ARG A 376 -7.11 -13.00 -27.71
N SER A 377 -8.40 -13.16 -27.45
CA SER A 377 -8.98 -13.23 -26.10
C SER A 377 -10.21 -14.13 -26.12
N GLY A 378 -10.39 -14.96 -25.10
CA GLY A 378 -11.53 -15.86 -24.97
C GLY A 378 -11.38 -16.87 -23.84
N ALA A 379 -12.38 -17.72 -23.65
CA ALA A 379 -12.31 -18.82 -22.69
C ALA A 379 -11.15 -19.78 -23.02
N LEU A 380 -10.48 -20.29 -22.00
CA LEU A 380 -9.46 -21.30 -22.16
C LEU A 380 -10.14 -22.63 -22.50
N ASP A 381 -9.99 -23.07 -23.75
CA ASP A 381 -10.25 -24.45 -24.15
C ASP A 381 -8.90 -25.19 -24.25
N PRO A 382 -8.58 -26.06 -23.27
CA PRO A 382 -7.34 -26.81 -23.29
C PRO A 382 -7.20 -27.69 -24.53
N ALA A 383 -8.28 -28.21 -25.12
CA ALA A 383 -8.22 -29.03 -26.33
C ALA A 383 -7.86 -28.21 -27.59
N ALA A 384 -8.30 -26.95 -27.64
CA ALA A 384 -8.01 -26.02 -28.74
C ALA A 384 -6.74 -25.16 -28.52
N PHE A 385 -5.96 -25.43 -27.47
CA PHE A 385 -4.78 -24.61 -27.12
C PHE A 385 -3.69 -24.58 -28.22
N GLY A 386 -3.69 -25.55 -29.13
CA GLY A 386 -2.84 -25.51 -30.33
C GLY A 386 -3.06 -24.27 -31.20
N GLU A 387 -4.29 -23.74 -31.28
CA GLU A 387 -4.57 -22.50 -32.00
C GLU A 387 -3.98 -21.28 -31.30
N VAL A 388 -4.01 -21.25 -29.97
CA VAL A 388 -3.40 -20.19 -29.15
C VAL A 388 -1.89 -20.16 -29.41
N LEU A 389 -1.24 -21.33 -29.44
CA LEU A 389 0.19 -21.44 -29.74
C LEU A 389 0.54 -21.01 -31.17
N ALA A 390 -0.33 -21.29 -32.14
CA ALA A 390 -0.16 -20.82 -33.51
C ALA A 390 -0.21 -19.27 -33.59
N GLU A 391 -1.14 -18.66 -32.85
CA GLU A 391 -1.26 -17.21 -32.77
C GLU A 391 -0.06 -16.59 -32.04
N LEU A 392 0.33 -17.17 -30.91
CA LEU A 392 1.50 -16.76 -30.14
C LEU A 392 2.75 -16.79 -31.03
N ARG A 393 2.98 -17.87 -31.79
CA ARG A 393 4.11 -17.99 -32.71
C ARG A 393 4.08 -16.96 -33.84
N ARG A 394 2.90 -16.64 -34.39
CA ARG A 394 2.75 -15.61 -35.44
C ARG A 394 3.20 -14.22 -34.94
N HIS A 395 2.99 -13.94 -33.67
CA HIS A 395 3.27 -12.64 -33.06
C HIS A 395 4.55 -12.59 -32.21
N HIS A 396 5.22 -13.73 -32.01
CA HIS A 396 6.50 -13.85 -31.31
C HIS A 396 7.64 -14.17 -32.30
N PRO A 397 8.16 -13.18 -33.04
CA PRO A 397 9.23 -13.42 -34.01
C PRO A 397 10.51 -13.96 -33.34
N ALA A 398 11.31 -14.68 -34.13
CA ALA A 398 12.67 -15.06 -33.74
C ALA A 398 13.48 -13.81 -33.33
N ALA A 399 14.47 -13.98 -32.46
CA ALA A 399 15.22 -12.86 -31.87
C ALA A 399 15.86 -11.94 -32.91
N GLU A 400 16.33 -12.49 -34.02
CA GLU A 400 16.96 -11.78 -35.12
C GLU A 400 15.95 -10.95 -35.92
N ALA A 401 14.68 -11.34 -35.93
CA ALA A 401 13.58 -10.70 -36.64
C ALA A 401 12.67 -9.87 -35.72
N ALA A 402 12.96 -9.82 -34.42
CA ALA A 402 12.15 -9.11 -33.43
C ALA A 402 12.29 -7.58 -33.53
N TRP A 403 13.38 -7.08 -34.10
CA TRP A 403 13.57 -5.66 -34.36
C TRP A 403 12.78 -5.23 -35.59
N GLY A 404 11.82 -4.33 -35.38
CA GLY A 404 11.11 -3.66 -36.46
C GLY A 404 12.01 -2.68 -37.23
N ALA A 405 11.60 -2.32 -38.44
CA ALA A 405 12.26 -1.27 -39.23
C ALA A 405 12.24 0.10 -38.55
N ASP A 406 11.33 0.30 -37.59
CA ASP A 406 11.23 1.48 -36.73
C ASP A 406 12.12 1.42 -35.48
N GLY A 407 12.97 0.39 -35.37
CA GLY A 407 13.87 0.19 -34.23
C GLY A 407 13.16 -0.26 -32.96
N ALA A 408 11.87 -0.60 -33.01
CA ALA A 408 11.17 -1.14 -31.84
C ALA A 408 11.33 -2.67 -31.76
N TYR A 409 11.48 -3.18 -30.54
CA TYR A 409 11.51 -4.61 -30.29
C TYR A 409 10.09 -5.16 -30.14
N ARG A 410 9.77 -6.21 -30.89
CA ARG A 410 8.46 -6.88 -30.86
C ARG A 410 8.58 -8.29 -30.31
N ARG A 411 7.68 -8.63 -29.39
CA ARG A 411 7.47 -9.97 -28.86
C ARG A 411 5.98 -10.19 -28.60
N ALA A 412 5.56 -11.42 -28.38
CA ALA A 412 4.23 -11.69 -27.84
C ALA A 412 4.30 -12.13 -26.38
N SER A 413 3.24 -11.84 -25.62
CA SER A 413 2.95 -12.42 -24.32
C SER A 413 1.75 -13.37 -24.41
N LEU A 414 1.72 -14.33 -23.49
CA LEU A 414 0.58 -15.19 -23.23
C LEU A 414 0.11 -14.91 -21.79
N ALA A 415 -1.16 -14.61 -21.62
CA ALA A 415 -1.79 -14.54 -20.30
C ALA A 415 -2.88 -15.60 -20.19
N VAL A 416 -2.93 -16.32 -19.07
CA VAL A 416 -3.99 -17.27 -18.73
C VAL A 416 -4.48 -16.94 -17.32
N GLY A 417 -5.78 -16.71 -17.13
CA GLY A 417 -6.26 -16.24 -15.84
C GLY A 417 -7.75 -16.09 -15.73
N ALA A 418 -8.20 -15.61 -14.58
CA ALA A 418 -9.60 -15.35 -14.28
C ALA A 418 -9.82 -13.88 -13.91
N LEU A 419 -11.00 -13.38 -14.27
CA LEU A 419 -11.54 -12.14 -13.74
C LEU A 419 -12.47 -12.49 -12.58
N LEU A 420 -12.13 -12.05 -11.37
CA LEU A 420 -13.08 -11.96 -10.27
C LEU A 420 -13.93 -10.72 -10.51
N GLU A 421 -15.07 -10.92 -11.17
CA GLU A 421 -16.04 -9.86 -11.49
C GLU A 421 -16.33 -8.99 -10.26
N THR A 422 -16.60 -7.70 -10.47
CA THR A 422 -16.89 -6.73 -9.41
C THR A 422 -17.90 -7.25 -8.39
N GLU A 423 -18.99 -7.89 -8.83
CA GLU A 423 -20.00 -8.46 -7.92
C GLU A 423 -19.42 -9.49 -6.94
N THR A 424 -18.46 -10.30 -7.40
CA THR A 424 -17.75 -11.27 -6.56
C THR A 424 -16.71 -10.57 -5.68
N ALA A 425 -16.02 -9.57 -6.23
CA ALA A 425 -14.96 -8.84 -5.53
C ALA A 425 -15.50 -7.89 -4.43
N LEU A 426 -16.77 -7.52 -4.47
CA LEU A 426 -17.44 -6.75 -3.40
C LEU A 426 -17.80 -7.58 -2.15
N GLY A 427 -17.48 -8.89 -2.16
CA GLY A 427 -17.69 -9.78 -1.02
C GLY A 427 -16.83 -9.44 0.21
N ALA A 428 -16.98 -10.24 1.27
CA ALA A 428 -16.14 -10.09 2.45
C ALA A 428 -14.66 -10.32 2.10
N GLY A 429 -13.75 -9.60 2.75
CA GLY A 429 -12.31 -9.68 2.45
C GLY A 429 -11.77 -11.11 2.33
N ASP A 430 -12.11 -11.98 3.28
CA ASP A 430 -11.69 -13.39 3.30
C ASP A 430 -12.21 -14.20 2.10
N GLU A 431 -13.42 -13.92 1.62
CA GLU A 431 -14.02 -14.62 0.48
C GLU A 431 -13.29 -14.27 -0.81
N VAL A 432 -13.02 -12.98 -1.02
CA VAL A 432 -12.34 -12.49 -2.23
C VAL A 432 -10.89 -12.93 -2.25
N VAL A 433 -10.20 -12.84 -1.11
CA VAL A 433 -8.83 -13.35 -0.94
C VAL A 433 -8.78 -14.86 -1.19
N GLY A 434 -9.74 -15.62 -0.63
CA GLY A 434 -9.84 -17.06 -0.83
C GLY A 434 -10.08 -17.44 -2.29
N ALA A 435 -10.95 -16.70 -2.99
CA ALA A 435 -11.23 -16.91 -4.41
C ALA A 435 -9.98 -16.68 -5.28
N ALA A 436 -9.23 -15.60 -5.02
CA ALA A 436 -7.98 -15.32 -5.72
C ALA A 436 -6.87 -16.32 -5.41
N ALA A 437 -6.71 -16.72 -4.15
CA ALA A 437 -5.72 -17.73 -3.76
C ALA A 437 -6.00 -19.08 -4.44
N LYS A 438 -7.27 -19.47 -4.58
CA LYS A 438 -7.67 -20.67 -5.32
C LYS A 438 -7.39 -20.54 -6.82
N THR A 439 -7.63 -19.37 -7.41
CA THR A 439 -7.25 -19.11 -8.81
C THR A 439 -5.73 -19.21 -8.98
N LEU A 440 -4.96 -18.61 -8.06
CA LEU A 440 -3.50 -18.69 -8.03
C LEU A 440 -2.98 -20.14 -7.96
N GLU A 441 -3.56 -20.99 -7.11
CA GLU A 441 -3.23 -22.43 -7.05
C GLU A 441 -3.37 -23.10 -8.43
N ARG A 442 -4.50 -22.88 -9.11
CA ARG A 442 -4.75 -23.43 -10.45
C ARG A 442 -3.73 -22.91 -11.47
N LEU A 443 -3.39 -21.63 -11.40
CA LEU A 443 -2.42 -20.99 -12.28
C LEU A 443 -1.00 -21.50 -12.07
N VAL A 444 -0.57 -21.74 -10.84
CA VAL A 444 0.72 -22.41 -10.55
C VAL A 444 0.74 -23.83 -11.13
N GLY A 445 -0.37 -24.57 -11.01
CA GLY A 445 -0.52 -25.87 -11.66
C GLY A 445 -0.37 -25.80 -13.17
N LEU A 446 -0.98 -24.80 -13.81
CA LEU A 446 -0.82 -24.56 -15.25
C LEU A 446 0.60 -24.14 -15.62
N ALA A 447 1.25 -23.29 -14.84
CA ALA A 447 2.63 -22.85 -15.06
C ALA A 447 3.60 -24.04 -15.08
N ARG A 448 3.44 -24.99 -14.16
CA ARG A 448 4.18 -26.26 -14.14
C ARG A 448 3.90 -27.12 -15.38
N LYS A 449 2.62 -27.25 -15.77
CA LYS A 449 2.23 -28.00 -16.98
C LYS A 449 2.83 -27.37 -18.24
N LEU A 450 2.89 -26.05 -18.34
CA LEU A 450 3.51 -25.32 -19.45
C LEU A 450 5.04 -25.47 -19.47
N GLY A 451 5.70 -25.47 -18.31
CA GLY A 451 7.15 -25.70 -18.20
C GLY A 451 7.59 -27.16 -18.28
N GLY A 452 6.66 -28.10 -18.10
CA GLY A 452 6.89 -29.54 -18.32
C GLY A 452 7.34 -30.29 -17.10
N ALA A 453 7.07 -29.72 -15.93
CA ALA A 453 7.11 -30.47 -14.69
C ALA A 453 6.14 -31.67 -14.78
N PRO A 454 6.55 -32.86 -14.32
CA PRO A 454 5.63 -33.96 -14.10
C PRO A 454 4.54 -33.51 -13.11
N ALA A 455 3.32 -34.04 -13.24
CA ALA A 455 2.28 -33.80 -12.25
C ALA A 455 2.80 -34.21 -10.86
N PRO A 456 2.53 -33.42 -9.80
CA PRO A 456 2.87 -33.84 -8.44
C PRO A 456 2.22 -35.20 -8.17
N ALA A 457 3.02 -36.12 -7.65
CA ALA A 457 2.65 -37.52 -7.43
C ALA A 457 1.60 -37.69 -6.33
#